data_AF-A0A1C3Z7E2-F1
#
_entry.id   AF-A0A1C3Z7E2-F1
#
_cell.length_a   1.000
_cell.length_b   1.000
_cell.length_c   1.000
_cell.angle_alpha   90.00
_cell.angle_beta   90.00
_cell.angle_gamma   90.00
#
_symmetry.space_group_name_H-M   'P 1'
#
loop_
_entity.id
_entity.type
_entity.pdbx_description
1 polymer ?
#
loop_
_entity_poly.entity_id
_entity_poly.type
_entity_poly.pdbx_seq_one_letter_code
_entity_poly.pdbx_strand_id
1 'polypeptide(L)'
;MLLIRFLWTLLIGILVFTMESKVVRAYEGRLVNANYKKGMYINEGNKNCPSLTELAYFTDKNIWIIGDSLMIGWDGKRVVSNSCPKIIERLLQPNLLDARYSFSGAQISGNRTVKTVDLTNNVTNIIEDNEFKNADYLLIALGVNDLNYSDNNLGYVQQRLQSNICRLKQVNSDLKIMGIVPFDSYLEKKASKYTLRELQNALIETFNSFGIPVINWQQSSFSYSQYSLNDGVHPTQDVYQQMGYMIANFIVHSRSMMPNVNDKNNTLFLSNGWQTNELGDKQYAQNNMLLVDWQLIDGVWYYFDPKTKALKN
;
A
#
# COMPACT_ATOMS: atom_id res chain seq x y z
N MET A 1 28.49 -29.50 -37.39
CA MET A 1 27.21 -29.03 -36.81
C MET A 1 26.96 -29.48 -35.37
N LEU A 2 27.30 -30.72 -34.97
CA LEU A 2 27.12 -31.17 -33.58
C LEU A 2 27.98 -30.40 -32.54
N LEU A 3 29.22 -30.04 -32.88
CA LEU A 3 30.12 -29.35 -31.95
C LEU A 3 29.60 -27.97 -31.51
N ILE A 4 28.96 -27.24 -32.43
CA ILE A 4 28.43 -25.89 -32.18
C ILE A 4 27.20 -25.96 -31.25
N ARG A 5 26.30 -26.94 -31.45
CA ARG A 5 25.15 -27.12 -30.54
C ARG A 5 25.58 -27.48 -29.12
N PHE A 6 26.63 -28.30 -28.97
CA PHE A 6 27.15 -28.68 -27.66
C PHE A 6 27.78 -27.49 -26.91
N LEU A 7 28.51 -26.63 -27.63
CA LEU A 7 29.06 -25.38 -27.11
C LEU A 7 27.98 -24.40 -26.67
N TRP A 8 26.86 -24.28 -27.40
CA TRP A 8 25.74 -23.43 -27.01
C TRP A 8 25.00 -23.94 -25.77
N THR A 9 24.74 -25.24 -25.65
CA THR A 9 24.15 -25.80 -24.42
C THR A 9 25.07 -25.68 -23.21
N LEU A 10 26.39 -25.80 -23.41
CA LEU A 10 27.36 -25.59 -22.35
C LEU A 10 27.43 -24.12 -21.94
N LEU A 11 27.39 -23.18 -22.88
CA LEU A 11 27.41 -21.74 -22.59
C LEU A 11 26.17 -21.30 -21.82
N ILE A 12 24.97 -21.76 -22.24
CA ILE A 12 23.70 -21.49 -21.54
C ILE A 12 23.74 -22.13 -20.15
N GLY A 13 24.21 -23.38 -20.04
CA GLY A 13 24.37 -24.05 -18.75
C GLY A 13 25.31 -23.32 -17.81
N ILE A 14 26.45 -22.80 -18.30
CA ILE A 14 27.39 -22.00 -17.51
C ILE A 14 26.78 -20.65 -17.14
N LEU A 15 26.01 -20.00 -18.02
CA LEU A 15 25.36 -18.72 -17.73
C LEU A 15 24.28 -18.87 -16.65
N VAL A 16 23.45 -19.92 -16.77
CA VAL A 16 22.44 -20.28 -15.76
C VAL A 16 23.12 -20.64 -14.43
N PHE A 17 24.15 -21.47 -14.45
CA PHE A 17 24.87 -21.88 -13.23
C PHE A 17 25.64 -20.71 -12.57
N THR A 18 26.19 -19.78 -13.35
CA THR A 18 26.88 -18.60 -12.82
C THR A 18 25.91 -17.55 -12.28
N MET A 19 24.73 -17.38 -12.91
CA MET A 19 23.64 -16.57 -12.34
C MET A 19 23.09 -17.19 -11.07
N GLU A 20 22.79 -18.49 -11.06
CA GLU A 20 22.37 -19.24 -9.87
C GLU A 20 23.41 -19.09 -8.75
N SER A 21 24.71 -19.29 -9.01
CA SER A 21 25.72 -19.22 -7.94
C SER A 21 25.97 -17.81 -7.37
N LYS A 22 25.73 -16.75 -8.16
CA LYS A 22 25.86 -15.36 -7.71
C LYS A 22 24.62 -14.89 -6.95
N VAL A 23 23.43 -15.31 -7.41
CA VAL A 23 22.16 -15.01 -6.76
C VAL A 23 22.03 -15.81 -5.46
N VAL A 24 22.36 -17.10 -5.46
CA VAL A 24 22.39 -17.96 -4.25
C VAL A 24 23.34 -17.40 -3.19
N ARG A 25 24.58 -17.01 -3.55
CA ARG A 25 25.52 -16.42 -2.58
C ARG A 25 25.07 -15.06 -2.03
N ALA A 26 24.39 -14.24 -2.84
CA ALA A 26 23.81 -12.98 -2.40
C ALA A 26 22.55 -13.19 -1.54
N TYR A 27 21.80 -14.26 -1.76
CA TYR A 27 20.56 -14.60 -1.06
C TYR A 27 20.82 -15.29 0.29
N GLU A 28 21.68 -16.33 0.31
CA GLU A 28 22.15 -16.99 1.53
C GLU A 28 22.93 -16.01 2.43
N GLY A 29 23.83 -15.21 1.85
CA GLY A 29 24.59 -14.20 2.60
C GLY A 29 23.75 -13.06 3.19
N ARG A 30 22.53 -12.82 2.68
CA ARG A 30 21.60 -11.78 3.19
C ARG A 30 20.59 -12.32 4.20
N LEU A 31 20.10 -13.55 4.05
CA LEU A 31 19.33 -14.23 5.09
C LEU A 31 20.18 -14.50 6.33
N VAL A 32 21.46 -14.85 6.15
CA VAL A 32 22.41 -15.01 7.27
C VAL A 32 22.67 -13.67 7.97
N ASN A 33 22.82 -12.56 7.24
CA ASN A 33 23.04 -11.23 7.84
C ASN A 33 21.82 -10.64 8.56
N ALA A 34 20.60 -10.90 8.08
CA ALA A 34 19.38 -10.49 8.78
C ALA A 34 19.21 -11.23 10.13
N ASN A 35 19.71 -12.47 10.24
CA ASN A 35 19.64 -13.27 11.45
C ASN A 35 20.84 -13.08 12.41
N TYR A 36 21.93 -12.41 11.99
CA TYR A 36 23.16 -12.35 12.79
C TYR A 36 23.22 -11.24 13.84
N LYS A 37 22.25 -10.31 13.90
CA LYS A 37 22.33 -9.16 14.82
C LYS A 37 21.44 -9.18 16.07
N LYS A 38 20.60 -10.19 16.29
CA LYS A 38 20.00 -10.44 17.62
C LYS A 38 19.30 -11.81 17.69
N GLY A 39 20.00 -12.80 18.23
CA GLY A 39 19.44 -13.93 19.00
C GLY A 39 18.11 -14.55 18.56
N MET A 40 17.88 -14.80 17.27
CA MET A 40 16.77 -15.63 16.83
C MET A 40 17.27 -17.04 16.57
N TYR A 41 16.92 -17.96 17.47
CA TYR A 41 17.11 -19.39 17.27
C TYR A 41 16.30 -19.85 16.05
N ILE A 42 16.99 -20.45 15.10
CA ILE A 42 16.39 -21.10 13.94
C ILE A 42 15.83 -22.44 14.45
N ASN A 43 14.53 -22.51 14.75
CA ASN A 43 13.85 -23.79 14.69
C ASN A 43 13.73 -24.16 13.21
N GLU A 44 14.14 -25.38 12.86
CA GLU A 44 14.15 -25.99 11.52
C GLU A 44 12.74 -26.15 10.90
N GLY A 45 11.99 -25.05 10.75
CA GLY A 45 10.59 -25.07 10.35
C GLY A 45 10.09 -23.84 9.60
N ASN A 46 10.95 -22.96 9.07
CA ASN A 46 10.48 -21.80 8.31
C ASN A 46 10.20 -22.16 6.84
N LYS A 47 9.06 -22.83 6.60
CA LYS A 47 8.51 -23.19 5.29
C LYS A 47 8.08 -21.99 4.40
N ASN A 48 8.46 -20.76 4.75
CA ASN A 48 7.87 -19.52 4.19
C ASN A 48 8.88 -18.59 3.49
N CYS A 49 10.07 -19.06 3.14
CA CYS A 49 11.01 -18.27 2.32
C CYS A 49 10.77 -18.58 0.83
N PRO A 50 10.57 -17.57 -0.04
CA PRO A 50 10.43 -17.78 -1.47
C PRO A 50 11.58 -18.59 -2.08
N SER A 51 11.25 -19.59 -2.90
CA SER A 51 12.27 -20.24 -3.73
C SER A 51 12.73 -19.34 -4.88
N LEU A 52 13.90 -19.62 -5.47
CA LEU A 52 14.44 -18.85 -6.59
C LEU A 52 13.48 -18.78 -7.78
N THR A 53 12.79 -19.89 -8.08
CA THR A 53 11.79 -19.96 -9.15
C THR A 53 10.63 -18.99 -8.90
N GLU A 54 10.22 -18.82 -7.64
CA GLU A 54 9.12 -17.93 -7.28
C GLU A 54 9.52 -16.46 -7.31
N LEU A 55 10.79 -16.16 -7.05
CA LEU A 55 11.35 -14.81 -7.23
C LEU A 55 11.52 -14.50 -8.73
N ALA A 56 12.05 -15.45 -9.50
CA ALA A 56 12.27 -15.30 -10.94
C ALA A 56 10.98 -15.02 -11.71
N TYR A 57 9.83 -15.48 -11.23
CA TYR A 57 8.51 -15.17 -11.78
C TYR A 57 8.24 -13.66 -11.91
N PHE A 58 8.85 -12.81 -11.09
CA PHE A 58 8.62 -11.38 -11.13
C PHE A 58 9.54 -10.63 -12.10
N THR A 59 10.57 -11.27 -12.64
CA THR A 59 11.62 -10.59 -13.42
C THR A 59 11.15 -9.94 -14.72
N ASP A 60 10.03 -10.39 -15.27
CA ASP A 60 9.37 -9.82 -16.45
C ASP A 60 8.13 -8.99 -16.10
N LYS A 61 7.88 -8.73 -14.81
CA LYS A 61 6.69 -8.01 -14.32
C LYS A 61 6.96 -6.55 -14.03
N ASN A 62 5.93 -5.73 -14.20
CA ASN A 62 5.90 -4.33 -13.81
C ASN A 62 5.10 -4.17 -12.52
N ILE A 63 5.77 -3.73 -11.46
CA ILE A 63 5.18 -3.52 -10.13
C ILE A 63 5.07 -2.02 -9.86
N TRP A 64 3.87 -1.56 -9.57
CA TRP A 64 3.59 -0.17 -9.20
C TRP A 64 3.26 -0.05 -7.71
N ILE A 65 3.60 1.10 -7.13
CA ILE A 65 3.33 1.43 -5.73
C ILE A 65 2.69 2.80 -5.65
N ILE A 66 1.47 2.84 -5.11
CA ILE A 66 0.82 4.05 -4.64
C ILE A 66 0.93 4.05 -3.11
N GLY A 67 1.53 5.10 -2.54
CA GLY A 67 1.74 5.14 -1.11
C GLY A 67 2.04 6.53 -0.55
N ASP A 68 2.39 6.54 0.73
CA ASP A 68 2.74 7.76 1.44
C ASP A 68 4.25 7.87 1.72
N SER A 69 4.63 8.64 2.74
CA SER A 69 6.02 8.80 3.18
C SER A 69 6.70 7.46 3.52
N LEU A 70 5.94 6.44 3.95
CA LEU A 70 6.49 5.11 4.24
C LEU A 70 6.93 4.40 2.97
N MET A 71 6.19 4.56 1.86
CA MET A 71 6.59 4.00 0.58
C MET A 71 7.59 4.86 -0.18
N ILE A 72 7.88 6.08 0.28
CA ILE A 72 9.10 6.80 -0.12
C ILE A 72 10.31 6.26 0.66
N GLY A 73 10.11 5.86 1.92
CA GLY A 73 11.17 5.49 2.86
C GLY A 73 11.66 6.66 3.70
N TRP A 74 10.82 7.65 3.97
CA TRP A 74 11.17 8.77 4.85
C TRP A 74 11.19 8.31 6.31
N ASP A 75 12.31 8.48 7.01
CA ASP A 75 12.47 8.07 8.41
C ASP A 75 12.19 9.20 9.42
N GLY A 76 11.57 10.30 9.01
CA GLY A 76 11.41 11.50 9.83
C GLY A 76 12.53 12.53 9.63
N LYS A 77 13.66 12.15 9.02
CA LYS A 77 14.82 13.04 8.80
C LYS A 77 15.35 12.99 7.36
N ARG A 78 15.32 11.82 6.73
CA ARG A 78 15.82 11.58 5.38
C ARG A 78 15.13 10.37 4.76
N VAL A 79 15.32 10.20 3.46
CA VAL A 79 14.99 8.94 2.78
C VAL A 79 16.07 7.91 3.07
N VAL A 80 15.69 6.74 3.60
CA VAL A 80 16.63 5.67 3.93
C VAL A 80 17.06 4.90 2.68
N SER A 81 18.29 4.36 2.70
CA SER A 81 18.82 3.58 1.57
C SER A 81 18.19 2.20 1.43
N ASN A 82 17.65 1.65 2.52
CA ASN A 82 16.91 0.39 2.57
C ASN A 82 15.41 0.64 2.80
N SER A 83 14.80 1.47 1.97
CA SER A 83 13.34 1.68 1.98
C SER A 83 12.59 0.43 1.48
N CYS A 84 11.30 0.33 1.79
CA CYS A 84 10.46 -0.79 1.32
C CYS A 84 10.58 -1.01 -0.20
N PRO A 85 10.38 0.00 -1.08
CA PRO A 85 10.57 -0.19 -2.52
C PRO A 85 11.95 -0.72 -2.91
N LYS A 86 13.03 -0.20 -2.30
CA LYS A 86 14.41 -0.61 -2.61
C LYS A 86 14.69 -2.04 -2.19
N ILE A 87 14.08 -2.51 -1.10
CA ILE A 87 14.17 -3.92 -0.70
C ILE A 87 13.36 -4.81 -1.65
N ILE A 88 12.14 -4.42 -2.01
CA ILE A 88 11.29 -5.18 -2.94
C ILE A 88 11.98 -5.30 -4.31
N GLU A 89 12.45 -4.19 -4.87
CA GLU A 89 13.17 -4.12 -6.15
C GLU A 89 14.39 -5.06 -6.15
N ARG A 90 15.18 -5.03 -5.09
CA ARG A 90 16.39 -5.85 -4.94
C ARG A 90 16.10 -7.35 -4.86
N LEU A 91 14.97 -7.74 -4.26
CA LEU A 91 14.62 -9.13 -4.01
C LEU A 91 13.86 -9.76 -5.19
N LEU A 92 12.88 -9.04 -5.73
CA LEU A 92 12.03 -9.55 -6.80
C LEU A 92 12.63 -9.29 -8.19
N GLN A 93 13.53 -8.30 -8.31
CA GLN A 93 14.16 -7.88 -9.56
C GLN A 93 13.17 -7.72 -10.72
N PRO A 94 12.05 -7.00 -10.52
CA PRO A 94 11.04 -6.86 -11.57
C PRO A 94 11.60 -6.09 -12.76
N ASN A 95 10.95 -6.23 -13.93
CA ASN A 95 11.28 -5.44 -15.11
C ASN A 95 11.16 -3.93 -14.82
N LEU A 96 10.14 -3.57 -14.05
CA LEU A 96 9.94 -2.23 -13.52
C LEU A 96 9.42 -2.30 -12.08
N LEU A 97 10.00 -1.50 -11.19
CA LEU A 97 9.35 -1.11 -9.94
C LEU A 97 9.17 0.41 -9.92
N ASP A 98 7.93 0.86 -9.95
CA ASP A 98 7.60 2.29 -10.00
C ASP A 98 6.82 2.75 -8.77
N ALA A 99 7.35 3.75 -8.08
CA ALA A 99 6.73 4.36 -6.91
C ALA A 99 6.49 5.87 -7.09
N ARG A 100 6.42 6.37 -8.32
CA ARG A 100 6.26 7.82 -8.61
C ARG A 100 4.97 8.42 -8.04
N TYR A 101 3.96 7.58 -7.80
CA TYR A 101 2.70 7.98 -7.14
C TYR A 101 2.72 7.76 -5.62
N SER A 102 3.90 7.65 -5.02
CA SER A 102 4.08 7.69 -3.58
C SER A 102 4.49 9.10 -3.15
N PHE A 103 3.70 9.74 -2.28
CA PHE A 103 3.92 11.14 -1.87
C PHE A 103 3.89 11.29 -0.35
N SER A 104 4.80 12.10 0.20
CA SER A 104 4.79 12.37 1.64
C SER A 104 3.51 13.09 2.04
N GLY A 105 2.86 12.61 3.10
CA GLY A 105 1.56 13.11 3.56
C GLY A 105 0.35 12.61 2.75
N ALA A 106 0.54 11.68 1.81
CA ALA A 106 -0.56 11.20 0.97
C ALA A 106 -1.68 10.54 1.77
N GLN A 107 -2.92 10.90 1.43
CA GLN A 107 -4.16 10.34 1.99
C GLN A 107 -4.88 9.49 0.94
N ILE A 108 -5.84 8.67 1.38
CA ILE A 108 -6.79 8.00 0.48
C ILE A 108 -7.82 9.01 0.00
N SER A 109 -8.52 9.64 0.95
CA SER A 109 -9.80 10.32 0.70
C SER A 109 -9.74 11.85 0.74
N GLY A 110 -8.58 12.41 1.07
CA GLY A 110 -8.46 13.77 1.59
C GLY A 110 -9.15 14.87 0.77
N ASN A 111 -9.56 15.95 1.45
CA ASN A 111 -8.92 17.27 1.31
C ASN A 111 -9.52 18.27 2.33
N ARG A 112 -8.80 19.37 2.59
CA ARG A 112 -9.33 20.57 3.27
C ARG A 112 -8.87 21.89 2.62
N THR A 113 -7.93 21.88 1.67
CA THR A 113 -7.59 22.99 0.74
C THR A 113 -6.33 22.63 -0.07
N VAL A 114 -6.45 22.61 -1.40
CA VAL A 114 -5.49 22.86 -2.53
C VAL A 114 -4.02 22.37 -2.49
N LYS A 115 -3.51 21.74 -1.42
CA LYS A 115 -2.10 21.26 -1.35
C LYS A 115 -1.95 19.79 -0.95
N THR A 116 -3.04 19.09 -0.64
CA THR A 116 -2.98 17.67 -0.27
C THR A 116 -2.84 16.82 -1.52
N VAL A 117 -1.80 15.98 -1.57
CA VAL A 117 -1.76 14.86 -2.50
C VAL A 117 -2.58 13.74 -1.87
N ASP A 118 -3.67 13.33 -2.51
CA ASP A 118 -4.46 12.17 -2.08
C ASP A 118 -4.78 11.31 -3.30
N LEU A 119 -5.03 10.02 -3.05
CA LEU A 119 -5.33 9.08 -4.11
C LEU A 119 -6.59 9.49 -4.88
N THR A 120 -7.62 10.00 -4.21
CA THR A 120 -8.92 10.28 -4.84
C THR A 120 -8.84 11.41 -5.87
N ASN A 121 -8.12 12.48 -5.56
CA ASN A 121 -7.88 13.59 -6.48
C ASN A 121 -6.82 13.25 -7.53
N ASN A 122 -5.86 12.37 -7.21
CA ASN A 122 -4.75 12.06 -8.13
C ASN A 122 -4.99 10.83 -9.02
N VAL A 123 -6.00 9.99 -8.75
CA VAL A 123 -6.20 8.74 -9.51
C VAL A 123 -6.46 8.98 -11.01
N THR A 124 -7.02 10.13 -11.39
CA THR A 124 -7.14 10.51 -12.82
C THR A 124 -5.77 10.56 -13.51
N ASN A 125 -4.78 11.20 -12.87
CA ASN A 125 -3.42 11.26 -13.42
C ASN A 125 -2.80 9.86 -13.54
N ILE A 126 -3.09 8.97 -12.58
CA ILE A 126 -2.58 7.59 -12.59
C ILE A 126 -3.17 6.79 -13.75
N ILE A 127 -4.49 6.87 -13.97
CA ILE A 127 -5.15 6.09 -15.03
C ILE A 127 -4.87 6.65 -16.44
N GLU A 128 -4.50 7.92 -16.54
CA GLU A 128 -4.05 8.55 -17.79
C GLU A 128 -2.57 8.27 -18.12
N ASP A 129 -1.79 7.82 -17.13
CA ASP A 129 -0.40 7.41 -17.33
C ASP A 129 -0.32 6.15 -18.20
N ASN A 130 0.32 6.29 -19.37
CA ASN A 130 0.44 5.19 -20.33
C ASN A 130 1.36 4.06 -19.83
N GLU A 131 2.30 4.34 -18.93
CA GLU A 131 3.15 3.30 -18.35
C GLU A 131 2.38 2.48 -17.31
N PHE A 132 1.46 3.10 -16.57
CA PHE A 132 0.61 2.41 -15.59
C PHE A 132 -0.32 1.38 -16.23
N LYS A 133 -0.77 1.61 -17.47
CA LYS A 133 -1.59 0.63 -18.21
C LYS A 133 -0.88 -0.71 -18.43
N ASN A 134 0.45 -0.73 -18.38
CA ASN A 134 1.26 -1.95 -18.49
C ASN A 134 1.64 -2.54 -17.11
N ALA A 135 1.08 -2.03 -16.01
CA ALA A 135 1.31 -2.58 -14.68
C ALA A 135 0.70 -3.99 -14.56
N ASP A 136 1.49 -4.94 -14.08
CA ASP A 136 1.01 -6.28 -13.73
C ASP A 136 0.49 -6.31 -12.29
N TYR A 137 1.20 -5.62 -11.39
CA TYR A 137 0.93 -5.57 -9.97
C TYR A 137 0.86 -4.14 -9.46
N LEU A 138 -0.05 -3.87 -8.53
CA LEU A 138 -0.15 -2.60 -7.81
C LEU A 138 -0.22 -2.85 -6.31
N LEU A 139 0.66 -2.18 -5.56
CA LEU A 139 0.56 -2.05 -4.11
C LEU A 139 -0.12 -0.72 -3.77
N ILE A 140 -1.13 -0.77 -2.89
CA ILE A 140 -1.76 0.43 -2.32
C ILE A 140 -1.45 0.46 -0.81
N ALA A 141 -0.63 1.43 -0.40
CA ALA A 141 -0.11 1.56 0.97
C ALA A 141 -0.34 2.99 1.49
N LEU A 142 -1.58 3.27 1.88
CA LEU A 142 -2.05 4.58 2.33
C LEU A 142 -2.93 4.44 3.58
N GLY A 143 -3.20 5.56 4.24
CA GLY A 143 -4.24 5.68 5.27
C GLY A 143 -3.77 6.31 6.58
N VAL A 144 -2.47 6.26 6.91
CA VAL A 144 -1.98 6.82 8.18
C VAL A 144 -2.20 8.34 8.24
N ASN A 145 -2.19 9.01 7.09
CA ASN A 145 -2.48 10.44 7.00
C ASN A 145 -3.99 10.74 7.04
N ASP A 146 -4.87 9.82 6.61
CA ASP A 146 -6.32 9.95 6.85
C ASP A 146 -6.61 9.89 8.35
N LEU A 147 -5.91 9.03 9.09
CA LEU A 147 -5.97 8.99 10.56
C LEU A 147 -5.44 10.29 11.19
N ASN A 148 -4.22 10.68 10.83
CA ASN A 148 -3.52 11.72 11.57
C ASN A 148 -3.99 13.15 11.20
N TYR A 149 -4.40 13.38 9.95
CA TYR A 149 -4.56 14.72 9.39
C TYR A 149 -5.89 14.97 8.68
N SER A 150 -6.76 13.96 8.52
CA SER A 150 -8.10 14.14 7.96
C SER A 150 -9.17 14.06 9.05
N ASP A 151 -10.22 14.85 8.88
CA ASP A 151 -11.45 14.77 9.69
C ASP A 151 -12.61 14.13 8.91
N ASN A 152 -12.31 13.47 7.79
CA ASN A 152 -13.27 12.63 7.09
C ASN A 152 -13.69 11.47 7.98
N ASN A 153 -14.98 11.12 7.97
CA ASN A 153 -15.48 9.94 8.65
C ASN A 153 -14.97 8.65 7.98
N LEU A 154 -14.92 7.55 8.75
CA LEU A 154 -14.31 6.30 8.30
C LEU A 154 -15.00 5.69 7.07
N GLY A 155 -16.33 5.73 7.02
CA GLY A 155 -17.10 5.20 5.89
C GLY A 155 -16.81 5.95 4.59
N TYR A 156 -16.58 7.26 4.68
CA TYR A 156 -16.14 8.05 3.53
C TYR A 156 -14.74 7.61 3.03
N VAL A 157 -13.80 7.32 3.93
CA VAL A 157 -12.48 6.77 3.56
C VAL A 157 -12.62 5.45 2.81
N GLN A 158 -13.46 4.53 3.31
CA GLN A 158 -13.74 3.24 2.65
C GLN A 158 -14.35 3.43 1.26
N GLN A 159 -15.36 4.30 1.14
CA GLN A 159 -16.01 4.62 -0.15
C GLN A 159 -15.01 5.15 -1.18
N ARG A 160 -14.06 6.01 -0.75
CA ARG A 160 -13.03 6.53 -1.64
C ARG A 160 -12.02 5.48 -2.06
N LEU A 161 -11.54 4.66 -1.13
CA LEU A 161 -10.69 3.52 -1.50
C LEU A 161 -11.40 2.59 -2.50
N GLN A 162 -12.65 2.23 -2.23
CA GLN A 162 -13.48 1.40 -3.10
C GLN A 162 -13.59 2.02 -4.51
N SER A 163 -13.99 3.30 -4.60
CA SER A 163 -14.12 4.00 -5.88
C SER A 163 -12.79 4.06 -6.64
N ASN A 164 -11.68 4.30 -5.95
CA ASN A 164 -10.36 4.38 -6.58
C ASN A 164 -9.90 3.02 -7.10
N ILE A 165 -10.12 1.93 -6.36
CA ILE A 165 -9.85 0.56 -6.82
C ILE A 165 -10.66 0.25 -8.09
N CYS A 166 -11.96 0.56 -8.12
CA CYS A 166 -12.80 0.37 -9.31
C CYS A 166 -12.24 1.15 -10.52
N ARG A 167 -11.86 2.41 -10.35
CA ARG A 167 -11.30 3.24 -11.43
C ARG A 167 -9.98 2.70 -11.96
N LEU A 168 -9.08 2.25 -11.09
CA LEU A 168 -7.81 1.63 -11.48
C LEU A 168 -8.04 0.33 -12.26
N LYS A 169 -9.00 -0.50 -11.84
CA LYS A 169 -9.36 -1.75 -12.54
C LYS A 169 -10.07 -1.53 -13.87
N GLN A 170 -10.87 -0.47 -14.00
CA GLN A 170 -11.57 -0.15 -15.24
C GLN A 170 -10.60 0.12 -16.40
N VAL A 171 -9.43 0.72 -16.13
CA VAL A 171 -8.41 0.99 -17.16
C VAL A 171 -7.41 -0.15 -17.34
N ASN A 172 -7.26 -1.02 -16.34
CA ASN A 172 -6.40 -2.21 -16.39
C ASN A 172 -7.12 -3.39 -15.71
N SER A 173 -7.88 -4.13 -16.52
CA SER A 173 -8.72 -5.26 -16.07
C SER A 173 -7.90 -6.46 -15.59
N ASP A 174 -6.62 -6.54 -15.93
CA ASP A 174 -5.72 -7.64 -15.55
C ASP A 174 -4.86 -7.28 -14.32
N LEU A 175 -4.85 -6.00 -13.93
CA LEU A 175 -4.08 -5.50 -12.78
C LEU A 175 -4.35 -6.30 -11.50
N LYS A 176 -3.28 -6.83 -10.91
CA LYS A 176 -3.33 -7.50 -9.62
C LYS A 176 -3.03 -6.51 -8.50
N ILE A 177 -4.01 -6.28 -7.62
CA ILE A 177 -3.89 -5.29 -6.55
C ILE A 177 -3.62 -5.99 -5.22
N MET A 178 -2.75 -5.41 -4.40
CA MET A 178 -2.51 -5.79 -3.01
C MET A 178 -2.66 -4.59 -2.10
N GLY A 179 -3.34 -4.78 -0.97
CA GLY A 179 -3.48 -3.76 0.06
C GLY A 179 -2.39 -3.84 1.12
N ILE A 180 -1.97 -2.69 1.64
CA ILE A 180 -1.11 -2.60 2.82
C ILE A 180 -1.77 -1.60 3.77
N VAL A 181 -2.24 -2.05 4.93
CA VAL A 181 -2.82 -1.14 5.91
C VAL A 181 -1.73 -0.27 6.57
N PRO A 182 -2.09 0.86 7.21
CA PRO A 182 -1.14 1.67 7.98
C PRO A 182 -0.35 0.84 8.99
N PHE A 183 0.96 1.09 9.10
CA PHE A 183 1.86 0.36 10.00
C PHE A 183 1.54 0.64 11.48
N ASP A 184 1.86 1.84 11.93
CA ASP A 184 1.54 2.31 13.28
C ASP A 184 1.58 3.84 13.34
N SER A 185 0.98 4.43 14.38
CA SER A 185 1.10 5.87 14.67
C SER A 185 0.86 6.20 16.14
N TYR A 186 1.92 6.68 16.79
CA TYR A 186 1.96 7.11 18.18
C TYR A 186 1.81 8.63 18.35
N LEU A 187 1.37 9.36 17.31
CA LEU A 187 1.01 10.76 17.46
C LEU A 187 -0.17 10.89 18.43
N GLU A 188 0.00 11.74 19.44
CA GLU A 188 -1.01 11.99 20.48
C GLU A 188 -2.31 12.59 19.90
N LYS A 189 -2.16 13.53 18.97
CA LYS A 189 -3.29 14.22 18.34
C LYS A 189 -3.55 13.66 16.96
N LYS A 190 -4.77 13.18 16.76
CA LYS A 190 -5.29 12.68 15.49
C LYS A 190 -6.47 13.56 15.08
N ALA A 191 -6.54 13.94 13.81
CA ALA A 191 -7.66 14.70 13.30
C ALA A 191 -8.93 13.85 13.12
N SER A 192 -8.76 12.53 12.93
CA SER A 192 -9.87 11.60 12.77
C SER A 192 -10.61 11.36 14.08
N LYS A 193 -11.91 11.00 13.96
CA LYS A 193 -12.73 10.53 15.09
C LYS A 193 -12.64 9.01 15.33
N TYR A 194 -11.89 8.29 14.49
CA TYR A 194 -11.64 6.85 14.60
C TYR A 194 -10.19 6.58 15.01
N THR A 195 -9.97 5.40 15.58
CA THR A 195 -8.68 4.86 16.01
C THR A 195 -7.91 4.23 14.83
N LEU A 196 -6.61 4.00 15.03
CA LEU A 196 -5.78 3.25 14.08
C LEU A 196 -6.36 1.85 13.82
N ARG A 197 -6.87 1.18 14.86
CA ARG A 197 -7.40 -0.18 14.73
C ARG A 197 -8.67 -0.21 13.88
N GLU A 198 -9.56 0.74 14.09
CA GLU A 198 -10.78 0.88 13.28
C GLU A 198 -10.42 1.17 11.82
N LEU A 199 -9.46 2.06 11.57
CA LEU A 199 -8.98 2.32 10.21
C LEU A 199 -8.39 1.05 9.56
N GLN A 200 -7.47 0.36 10.24
CA GLN A 200 -6.87 -0.87 9.71
C GLN A 200 -7.93 -1.93 9.37
N ASN A 201 -8.89 -2.15 10.28
CA ASN A 201 -9.99 -3.10 10.04
C ASN A 201 -10.86 -2.68 8.85
N ALA A 202 -11.21 -1.40 8.75
CA ALA A 202 -12.03 -0.86 7.66
C ALA A 202 -11.34 -0.95 6.29
N LEU A 203 -10.03 -0.72 6.23
CA LEU A 203 -9.26 -0.89 4.99
C LEU A 203 -9.13 -2.37 4.62
N ILE A 204 -8.89 -3.27 5.59
CA ILE A 204 -8.92 -4.72 5.36
C ILE A 204 -10.27 -5.16 4.80
N GLU A 205 -11.37 -4.71 5.42
CA GLU A 205 -12.73 -4.99 4.94
C GLU A 205 -12.94 -4.49 3.50
N THR A 206 -12.50 -3.27 3.21
CA THR A 206 -12.60 -2.68 1.87
C THR A 206 -11.86 -3.51 0.85
N PHE A 207 -10.59 -3.82 1.06
CA PHE A 207 -9.82 -4.66 0.14
C PHE A 207 -10.39 -6.09 0.01
N ASN A 208 -10.75 -6.73 1.12
CA ASN A 208 -11.31 -8.08 1.11
C ASN A 208 -12.64 -8.16 0.36
N SER A 209 -13.43 -7.09 0.36
CA SER A 209 -14.67 -7.03 -0.42
C SER A 209 -14.44 -7.21 -1.94
N PHE A 210 -13.23 -6.88 -2.42
CA PHE A 210 -12.79 -7.11 -3.79
C PHE A 210 -12.07 -8.45 -4.01
N GLY A 211 -11.84 -9.22 -2.95
CA GLY A 211 -10.91 -10.36 -2.96
C GLY A 211 -9.44 -9.94 -3.02
N ILE A 212 -9.11 -8.68 -2.70
CA ILE A 212 -7.74 -8.17 -2.70
C ILE A 212 -7.03 -8.63 -1.43
N PRO A 213 -5.90 -9.33 -1.51
CA PRO A 213 -5.15 -9.74 -0.32
C PRO A 213 -4.48 -8.52 0.32
N VAL A 214 -4.38 -8.54 1.67
CA VAL A 214 -3.89 -7.41 2.47
C VAL A 214 -2.79 -7.82 3.42
N ILE A 215 -1.73 -7.00 3.50
CA ILE A 215 -0.77 -7.07 4.61
C ILE A 215 -1.40 -6.43 5.85
N ASN A 216 -1.61 -7.23 6.88
CA ASN A 216 -1.97 -6.77 8.21
C ASN A 216 -0.75 -6.82 9.13
N TRP A 217 -0.22 -5.65 9.52
CA TRP A 217 0.98 -5.55 10.36
C TRP A 217 0.79 -6.13 11.76
N GLN A 218 -0.43 -6.28 12.25
CA GLN A 218 -0.69 -6.94 13.53
C GLN A 218 -0.32 -8.44 13.51
N GLN A 219 -0.15 -9.00 12.31
CA GLN A 219 0.28 -10.37 12.07
C GLN A 219 1.73 -10.43 11.60
N SER A 220 2.51 -9.35 11.76
CA SER A 220 3.92 -9.34 11.38
C SER A 220 4.71 -10.36 12.19
N SER A 221 5.67 -11.00 11.53
CA SER A 221 6.59 -11.94 12.18
C SER A 221 7.65 -11.26 13.04
N PHE A 222 7.70 -9.93 13.04
CA PHE A 222 8.58 -9.12 13.86
C PHE A 222 7.78 -8.24 14.82
N SER A 223 8.30 -8.05 16.02
CA SER A 223 7.70 -7.16 17.02
C SER A 223 8.13 -5.72 16.78
N TYR A 224 7.19 -4.78 16.92
CA TYR A 224 7.44 -3.35 16.83
C TYR A 224 6.74 -2.59 17.95
N SER A 225 7.18 -1.36 18.20
CA SER A 225 6.65 -0.47 19.24
C SER A 225 6.88 0.99 18.84
N GLN A 226 6.58 1.95 19.72
CA GLN A 226 6.93 3.36 19.50
C GLN A 226 8.43 3.58 19.19
N TYR A 227 9.33 2.77 19.75
CA TYR A 227 10.77 2.85 19.50
C TYR A 227 11.19 2.34 18.12
N SER A 228 10.27 1.68 17.41
CA SER A 228 10.45 1.30 16.01
C SER A 228 10.29 2.48 15.06
N LEU A 229 9.78 3.62 15.56
CA LEU A 229 9.54 4.85 14.81
C LEU A 229 10.41 6.00 15.35
N ASN A 230 10.89 6.87 14.47
CA ASN A 230 11.76 8.00 14.84
C ASN A 230 10.99 9.23 15.35
N ASP A 231 9.75 9.43 14.90
CA ASP A 231 8.94 10.61 15.19
C ASP A 231 7.46 10.26 15.50
N GLY A 232 7.23 9.01 15.90
CA GLY A 232 5.89 8.50 16.19
C GLY A 232 5.09 8.06 14.96
N VAL A 233 5.61 8.22 13.74
CA VAL A 233 4.97 7.68 12.51
C VAL A 233 5.97 6.96 11.62
N HIS A 234 7.17 7.53 11.44
CA HIS A 234 8.11 7.06 10.43
C HIS A 234 9.05 5.98 10.98
N PRO A 235 9.08 4.78 10.37
CA PRO A 235 9.97 3.69 10.80
C PRO A 235 11.45 4.05 10.76
N THR A 236 12.22 3.41 11.65
CA THR A 236 13.68 3.37 11.54
C THR A 236 14.12 2.56 10.31
N GLN A 237 15.38 2.71 9.87
CA GLN A 237 15.90 1.97 8.72
C GLN A 237 15.81 0.44 8.89
N ASP A 238 16.08 -0.09 10.08
CA ASP A 238 16.00 -1.53 10.34
C ASP A 238 14.56 -2.05 10.22
N VAL A 239 13.59 -1.24 10.64
CA VAL A 239 12.16 -1.58 10.53
C VAL A 239 11.70 -1.48 9.08
N TYR A 240 12.13 -0.46 8.32
CA TYR A 240 11.89 -0.39 6.88
C TYR A 240 12.43 -1.62 6.14
N GLN A 241 13.61 -2.10 6.54
CA GLN A 241 14.18 -3.31 5.95
C GLN A 241 13.29 -4.54 6.23
N GLN A 242 12.81 -4.71 7.46
CA GLN A 242 11.90 -5.81 7.83
C GLN A 242 10.55 -5.72 7.10
N MET A 243 9.97 -4.51 7.01
CA MET A 243 8.76 -4.26 6.24
C MET A 243 8.95 -4.62 4.76
N GLY A 244 10.05 -4.19 4.15
CA GLY A 244 10.37 -4.51 2.76
C GLY A 244 10.49 -6.02 2.49
N TYR A 245 11.12 -6.77 3.39
CA TYR A 245 11.17 -8.24 3.30
C TYR A 245 9.79 -8.87 3.41
N MET A 246 8.98 -8.42 4.37
CA MET A 246 7.62 -8.93 4.56
C MET A 246 6.73 -8.64 3.34
N ILE A 247 6.83 -7.44 2.77
CA ILE A 247 6.08 -7.06 1.56
C ILE A 247 6.51 -7.91 0.37
N ALA A 248 7.82 -8.08 0.14
CA ALA A 248 8.32 -8.91 -0.95
C ALA A 248 7.84 -10.37 -0.82
N ASN A 249 7.93 -10.95 0.38
CA ASN A 249 7.41 -12.29 0.64
C ASN A 249 5.90 -12.37 0.42
N PHE A 250 5.15 -11.37 0.87
CA PHE A 250 3.70 -11.32 0.68
C PHE A 250 3.30 -11.27 -0.81
N ILE A 251 4.00 -10.46 -1.61
CA ILE A 251 3.81 -10.37 -3.07
C ILE A 251 3.98 -11.76 -3.70
N VAL A 252 5.05 -12.45 -3.33
CA VAL A 252 5.35 -13.78 -3.85
C VAL A 252 4.27 -14.79 -3.47
N HIS A 253 3.90 -14.89 -2.20
CA HIS A 253 2.95 -15.93 -1.74
C HIS A 253 1.52 -15.64 -2.18
N SER A 254 1.15 -14.37 -2.32
CA SER A 254 -0.21 -13.99 -2.71
C SER A 254 -0.46 -14.12 -4.21
N ARG A 255 0.59 -14.26 -5.04
CA ARG A 255 0.51 -14.20 -6.52
C ARG A 255 -0.51 -15.15 -7.17
N SER A 256 -0.76 -16.30 -6.55
CA SER A 256 -1.68 -17.35 -7.00
C SER A 256 -3.07 -17.26 -6.37
N MET A 257 -3.22 -16.48 -5.30
CA MET A 257 -4.47 -16.32 -4.55
C MET A 257 -5.27 -15.09 -4.99
N MET A 258 -4.85 -14.41 -6.05
CA MET A 258 -5.51 -13.19 -6.54
C MET A 258 -6.60 -13.61 -7.53
N PRO A 259 -7.88 -13.70 -7.13
CA PRO A 259 -8.95 -13.79 -8.10
C PRO A 259 -8.94 -12.53 -8.98
N ASN A 260 -9.61 -12.60 -10.13
CA ASN A 260 -9.95 -11.37 -10.83
C ASN A 260 -10.71 -10.47 -9.85
N VAL A 261 -10.15 -9.29 -9.58
CA VAL A 261 -10.76 -8.28 -8.71
C VAL A 261 -12.19 -8.06 -9.17
N ASN A 262 -13.15 -8.15 -8.25
CA ASN A 262 -14.55 -7.86 -8.56
C ASN A 262 -14.72 -6.35 -8.82
N ASP A 263 -14.53 -5.94 -10.07
CA ASP A 263 -14.63 -4.57 -10.56
C ASP A 263 -16.04 -3.96 -10.48
N LYS A 264 -17.03 -4.76 -10.04
CA LYS A 264 -18.41 -4.37 -9.74
C LYS A 264 -18.74 -4.47 -8.26
N ASN A 265 -17.74 -4.38 -7.38
CA ASN A 265 -17.96 -4.37 -5.95
C ASN A 265 -19.00 -3.29 -5.57
N ASN A 266 -20.08 -3.74 -4.97
CA ASN A 266 -21.20 -2.92 -4.52
C ASN A 266 -21.39 -3.00 -3.00
N THR A 267 -20.33 -3.39 -2.27
CA THR A 267 -20.36 -3.43 -0.81
C THR A 267 -20.69 -2.04 -0.28
N LEU A 268 -21.68 -1.99 0.61
CA LEU A 268 -22.15 -0.73 1.17
C LEU A 268 -21.30 -0.35 2.38
N PHE A 269 -20.39 0.60 2.21
CA PHE A 269 -19.71 1.25 3.34
C PHE A 269 -20.52 2.47 3.78
N LEU A 270 -20.88 2.54 5.07
CA LEU A 270 -21.75 3.59 5.61
C LEU A 270 -20.93 4.83 6.01
N SER A 271 -21.00 5.88 5.22
CA SER A 271 -20.59 7.23 5.60
C SER A 271 -21.60 7.83 6.57
N ASN A 272 -21.10 8.17 7.77
CA ASN A 272 -21.87 8.79 8.82
C ASN A 272 -20.99 9.78 9.59
N GLY A 273 -21.22 11.07 9.37
CA GLY A 273 -20.47 12.17 9.97
C GLY A 273 -19.91 13.16 8.97
N TRP A 274 -18.99 13.98 9.46
CA TRP A 274 -18.30 14.99 8.67
C TRP A 274 -17.45 14.36 7.56
N GLN A 275 -17.43 15.03 6.41
CA GLN A 275 -16.53 14.71 5.30
C GLN A 275 -16.22 15.98 4.51
N THR A 276 -15.17 15.94 3.71
CA THR A 276 -14.83 16.97 2.75
C THR A 276 -14.65 16.29 1.39
N ASN A 277 -15.35 16.79 0.37
CA ASN A 277 -15.33 16.21 -0.96
C ASN A 277 -14.12 16.67 -1.79
N GLU A 278 -13.96 16.12 -2.99
CA GLU A 278 -12.86 16.43 -3.92
C GLU A 278 -12.78 17.92 -4.31
N LEU A 279 -13.89 18.65 -4.19
CA LEU A 279 -13.97 20.09 -4.46
C LEU A 279 -13.57 20.95 -3.25
N GLY A 280 -13.35 20.34 -2.08
CA GLY A 280 -13.07 21.05 -0.83
C GLY A 280 -14.33 21.46 -0.06
N ASP A 281 -15.52 21.04 -0.50
CA ASP A 281 -16.76 21.33 0.20
C ASP A 281 -16.85 20.48 1.46
N LYS A 282 -17.02 21.14 2.61
CA LYS A 282 -17.34 20.46 3.85
C LYS A 282 -18.80 20.00 3.80
N GLN A 283 -19.06 18.74 4.08
CA GLN A 283 -20.39 18.12 4.06
C GLN A 283 -20.61 17.27 5.31
N TYR A 284 -21.86 16.93 5.58
CA TYR A 284 -22.22 15.95 6.61
C TYR A 284 -23.08 14.85 5.99
N ALA A 285 -22.70 13.60 6.21
CA ALA A 285 -23.45 12.43 5.78
C ALA A 285 -24.17 11.78 6.96
N GLN A 286 -25.39 11.33 6.75
CA GLN A 286 -26.12 10.46 7.68
C GLN A 286 -26.65 9.26 6.90
N ASN A 287 -26.16 8.06 7.22
CA ASN A 287 -26.50 6.82 6.51
C ASN A 287 -26.36 6.97 4.99
N ASN A 288 -25.20 7.45 4.52
CA ASN A 288 -24.89 7.74 3.11
C ASN A 288 -25.69 8.86 2.45
N MET A 289 -26.59 9.53 3.16
CA MET A 289 -27.31 10.69 2.64
C MET A 289 -26.63 11.98 3.09
N LEU A 290 -26.26 12.84 2.14
CA LEU A 290 -25.75 14.17 2.45
C LEU A 290 -26.87 15.07 2.94
N LEU A 291 -26.67 15.69 4.10
CA LEU A 291 -27.64 16.61 4.68
C LEU A 291 -27.75 17.90 3.87
N VAL A 292 -28.91 18.55 3.98
CA VAL A 292 -29.26 19.82 3.34
C VAL A 292 -30.04 20.70 4.31
N ASP A 293 -30.11 21.99 4.02
CA ASP A 293 -30.82 22.99 4.81
C ASP A 293 -30.25 23.08 6.25
N TRP A 294 -30.98 23.73 7.15
CA TRP A 294 -30.66 23.83 8.56
C TRP A 294 -30.69 22.47 9.25
N GLN A 295 -29.60 22.12 9.90
CA GLN A 295 -29.41 20.89 10.66
C GLN A 295 -28.80 21.19 12.02
N LEU A 296 -29.31 20.53 13.07
CA LEU A 296 -28.74 20.59 14.41
C LEU A 296 -27.82 19.39 14.61
N ILE A 297 -26.50 19.62 14.69
CA ILE A 297 -25.47 18.58 14.81
C ILE A 297 -24.63 18.88 16.05
N ASP A 298 -24.52 17.93 16.97
CA ASP A 298 -23.77 18.07 18.22
C ASP A 298 -24.11 19.36 19.01
N GLY A 299 -25.38 19.79 18.96
CA GLY A 299 -25.88 20.99 19.63
C GLY A 299 -25.60 22.32 18.91
N VAL A 300 -25.05 22.27 17.68
CA VAL A 300 -24.74 23.45 16.86
C VAL A 300 -25.56 23.42 15.57
N TRP A 301 -26.14 24.55 15.19
CA TRP A 301 -26.86 24.70 13.92
C TRP A 301 -25.89 24.94 12.76
N TYR A 302 -26.06 24.16 11.69
CA TYR A 302 -25.33 24.28 10.44
C TYR A 302 -26.32 24.38 9.29
N TYR A 303 -26.01 25.20 8.28
CA TYR A 303 -26.78 25.26 7.05
C TYR A 303 -25.99 24.61 5.91
N PHE A 304 -26.60 23.62 5.24
CA PHE A 304 -26.02 22.97 4.07
C PHE A 304 -26.79 23.36 2.81
N ASP A 305 -26.07 23.78 1.77
CA ASP A 305 -26.66 24.18 0.49
C ASP A 305 -27.48 23.03 -0.13
N PRO A 306 -28.79 23.21 -0.41
CA PRO A 306 -29.59 22.13 -0.97
C PRO A 306 -29.12 21.62 -2.34
N LYS A 307 -28.42 22.44 -3.11
CA LYS A 307 -27.87 22.12 -4.43
C LYS A 307 -26.51 21.46 -4.33
N THR A 308 -25.56 22.08 -3.62
CA THR A 308 -24.16 21.58 -3.58
C THR A 308 -23.87 20.65 -2.41
N LYS A 309 -24.78 20.58 -1.42
CA LYS A 309 -24.61 19.88 -0.13
C LYS A 309 -23.47 20.41 0.74
N ALA A 310 -22.85 21.51 0.33
CA ALA A 310 -21.75 22.13 1.04
C ALA A 310 -22.26 22.92 2.25
N LEU A 311 -21.53 22.84 3.36
CA LEU A 311 -21.69 23.72 4.51
C LEU A 311 -21.50 25.17 4.07
N LYS A 312 -22.44 26.05 4.44
CA LYS A 312 -22.28 27.50 4.32
C LYS A 312 -21.96 28.08 5.69
N ASN A 313 -20.98 28.98 5.71
CA ASN A 313 -20.68 29.83 6.86
C ASN A 313 -21.55 31.09 6.83
#